data_AF-A0A418CI89-F1
#
_entry.id   AF-A0A418CI89-F1
#
_cell.length_a   1.000
_cell.length_b   1.000
_cell.length_c   1.000
_cell.angle_alpha   90.00
_cell.angle_beta   90.00
_cell.angle_gamma   90.00
#
_symmetry.space_group_name_H-M   'P 1'
#
loop_
_entity.id
_entity.type
_entity.pdbx_description
1 polymer ?
#
loop_
_entity_poly.entity_id
_entity_poly.type
_entity_poly.pdbx_seq_one_letter_code
_entity_poly.pdbx_strand_id
1 'polypeptide(L)'
;MDQILQGVLLSDKSDDEKKLCIDHILSCSLSREQHLSISGICWSLWPEGSTPALAFVLVHALGQLPNQFIVCARRYLNTPATSEDDACFRWMQMETRHAEWIPVIKVLFLFLSMRPAQTLGRVVAVFQHCPCVPFSSFLVVKDLYLNTEKLANILIKCGRLPMVGHTCAWLKQLLLLLVHGEQWPVLLTGGNDVILSVAEQLQSADTVHGSLVVLETIFLGFQENADVFLAFFPHFYDRVAPWVTTPPSALPHSTLVYLHEFLQGLLFAFPGHPFVQAKLRHLCTLLPPLSTFDVGTVQ
;
A
#
# COMPACT_ATOMS: atom_id res chain seq x y z
N MET A 1 -32.75 -17.67 -14.60
CA MET A 1 -32.00 -16.68 -13.80
C MET A 1 -31.09 -15.87 -14.70
N ASP A 2 -30.23 -16.54 -15.46
CA ASP A 2 -29.32 -15.95 -16.43
C ASP A 2 -29.98 -14.98 -17.42
N GLN A 3 -31.09 -15.39 -18.03
CA GLN A 3 -31.88 -14.53 -18.93
C GLN A 3 -32.49 -13.31 -18.21
N ILE A 4 -32.84 -13.46 -16.93
CA ILE A 4 -33.40 -12.36 -16.12
C ILE A 4 -32.30 -11.35 -15.82
N LEU A 5 -31.13 -11.80 -15.36
CA LEU A 5 -29.98 -10.93 -15.13
C LEU A 5 -29.56 -10.20 -16.40
N GLN A 6 -29.45 -10.92 -17.52
CA GLN A 6 -29.10 -10.33 -18.81
C GLN A 6 -30.14 -9.30 -19.25
N GLY A 7 -31.44 -9.59 -19.08
CA GLY A 7 -32.52 -8.64 -19.35
C GLY A 7 -32.45 -7.39 -18.47
N VAL A 8 -32.11 -7.53 -17.18
CA VAL A 8 -31.93 -6.39 -16.26
C VAL A 8 -30.74 -5.53 -16.68
N LEU A 9 -29.59 -6.15 -16.95
CA LEU A 9 -28.36 -5.43 -17.32
C LEU A 9 -28.51 -4.67 -18.66
N LEU A 10 -29.22 -5.24 -19.62
CA LEU A 10 -29.48 -4.64 -20.94
C LEU A 10 -30.71 -3.72 -20.98
N SER A 11 -31.44 -3.58 -19.88
CA SER A 11 -32.63 -2.71 -19.85
C SER A 11 -32.27 -1.22 -19.84
N ASP A 12 -33.23 -0.39 -20.25
CA ASP A 12 -33.12 1.08 -20.21
C ASP A 12 -33.32 1.68 -18.81
N LYS A 13 -33.39 0.83 -17.77
CA LYS A 13 -33.51 1.28 -16.37
C LYS A 13 -32.26 2.02 -15.92
N SER A 14 -32.45 2.87 -14.91
CA SER A 14 -31.34 3.56 -14.25
C SER A 14 -30.39 2.59 -13.55
N ASP A 15 -29.15 3.00 -13.32
CA ASP A 15 -28.14 2.17 -12.65
C ASP A 15 -28.57 1.76 -11.24
N ASP A 16 -29.25 2.64 -10.50
CA ASP A 16 -29.75 2.35 -9.16
C ASP A 16 -30.86 1.29 -9.17
N GLU A 17 -31.79 1.37 -10.13
CA GLU A 17 -32.83 0.36 -10.30
C GLU A 17 -32.25 -1.00 -10.71
N LYS A 18 -31.20 -1.00 -11.56
CA LYS A 18 -30.48 -2.22 -11.94
C LYS A 18 -29.82 -2.85 -10.72
N LYS A 19 -29.16 -2.06 -9.86
CA LYS A 19 -28.53 -2.55 -8.62
C LYS A 19 -29.55 -3.18 -7.68
N LEU A 20 -30.69 -2.53 -7.44
CA LEU A 20 -31.76 -3.09 -6.61
C LEU A 20 -32.27 -4.44 -7.15
N CYS A 21 -32.44 -4.56 -8.47
CA CYS A 21 -32.84 -5.82 -9.10
C CYS A 21 -31.76 -6.90 -8.93
N ILE A 22 -30.48 -6.54 -9.06
CA ILE A 22 -29.35 -7.44 -8.90
C ILE A 22 -29.26 -7.92 -7.45
N ASP A 23 -29.40 -7.02 -6.46
CA ASP A 23 -29.42 -7.37 -5.04
C ASP A 23 -30.53 -8.38 -4.74
N HIS A 24 -31.71 -8.19 -5.32
CA HIS A 24 -32.80 -9.14 -5.18
C HIS A 24 -32.46 -10.53 -5.77
N ILE A 25 -31.86 -10.58 -6.97
CA ILE A 25 -31.42 -11.83 -7.60
C ILE A 25 -30.36 -12.52 -6.74
N LEU A 26 -29.40 -11.77 -6.20
CA LEU A 26 -28.28 -12.29 -5.42
C LEU A 26 -28.66 -12.64 -3.97
N SER A 27 -29.76 -12.06 -3.45
CA SER A 27 -30.30 -12.42 -2.13
C SER A 27 -30.92 -13.83 -2.08
N CYS A 28 -31.20 -14.43 -3.24
CA CYS A 28 -31.66 -15.81 -3.32
C CYS A 28 -30.54 -16.77 -2.88
N SER A 29 -30.87 -17.93 -2.30
CA SER A 29 -29.88 -18.96 -2.00
C SER A 29 -29.36 -19.60 -3.29
N LEU A 30 -28.33 -18.98 -3.87
CA LEU A 30 -27.75 -19.38 -5.15
C LEU A 30 -26.82 -20.59 -5.00
N SER A 31 -26.88 -21.50 -5.97
CA SER A 31 -25.92 -22.59 -6.10
C SER A 31 -24.56 -22.06 -6.61
N ARG A 32 -23.50 -22.84 -6.41
CA ARG A 32 -22.17 -22.51 -6.95
C ARG A 32 -22.18 -22.34 -8.47
N GLU A 33 -22.95 -23.15 -9.19
CA GLU A 33 -23.08 -23.07 -10.65
C GLU A 33 -23.76 -21.76 -11.07
N GLN A 34 -24.77 -21.32 -10.31
CA GLN A 34 -25.44 -20.03 -10.55
C GLN A 34 -24.50 -18.85 -10.32
N HIS A 35 -23.69 -18.87 -9.24
CA HIS A 35 -22.65 -17.85 -9.04
C HIS A 35 -21.69 -17.75 -10.23
N LEU A 36 -21.24 -18.90 -10.75
CA LEU A 36 -20.35 -18.94 -11.90
C LEU A 36 -21.04 -18.39 -13.16
N SER A 37 -22.30 -18.78 -13.42
CA SER A 37 -23.05 -18.30 -14.58
C SER A 37 -23.25 -16.77 -14.53
N ILE A 38 -23.70 -16.24 -13.38
CA ILE A 38 -23.88 -14.81 -13.15
C ILE A 38 -22.57 -14.05 -13.37
N SER A 39 -21.47 -14.50 -12.76
CA SER A 39 -20.15 -13.87 -12.95
C SER A 39 -19.72 -13.91 -14.42
N GLY A 40 -19.98 -15.02 -15.12
CA GLY A 40 -19.68 -15.17 -16.55
C GLY A 40 -20.45 -14.17 -17.41
N ILE A 41 -21.74 -13.95 -17.12
CA ILE A 41 -22.56 -12.94 -17.82
C ILE A 41 -22.02 -11.53 -17.55
N CYS A 42 -21.75 -11.19 -16.28
CA CYS A 42 -21.22 -9.87 -15.94
C CYS A 42 -19.87 -9.61 -16.62
N TRP A 43 -18.96 -10.58 -16.63
CA TRP A 43 -17.66 -10.45 -17.30
C TRP A 43 -17.76 -10.48 -18.83
N SER A 44 -18.78 -11.11 -19.41
CA SER A 44 -19.03 -11.06 -20.86
C SER A 44 -19.45 -9.67 -21.33
N LEU A 45 -20.12 -8.90 -20.46
CA LEU A 45 -20.53 -7.51 -20.70
C LEU A 45 -19.43 -6.50 -20.34
N TRP A 46 -18.29 -6.97 -19.85
CA TRP A 46 -17.10 -6.16 -19.58
C TRP A 46 -15.91 -6.68 -20.39
N PRO A 47 -15.74 -6.18 -21.63
CA PRO A 47 -14.60 -6.56 -22.47
C PRO A 47 -13.26 -6.22 -21.82
N GLU A 48 -12.24 -7.04 -22.07
CA GLU A 48 -10.90 -6.76 -21.55
C GLU A 48 -10.29 -5.50 -22.19
N GLY A 49 -9.67 -4.66 -21.37
CA GLY A 49 -9.05 -3.42 -21.82
C GLY A 49 -10.02 -2.27 -22.12
N SER A 50 -11.31 -2.40 -21.78
CA SER A 50 -12.28 -1.31 -21.87
C SER A 50 -13.04 -1.09 -20.56
N THR A 51 -13.63 0.09 -20.43
CA THR A 51 -14.56 0.42 -19.35
C THR A 51 -15.97 0.53 -19.96
N PRO A 52 -16.84 -0.46 -19.74
CA PRO A 52 -18.19 -0.43 -20.30
C PRO A 52 -19.03 0.67 -19.65
N ALA A 53 -20.05 1.17 -20.35
CA ALA A 53 -20.97 2.17 -19.81
C ALA A 53 -21.63 1.72 -18.48
N LEU A 54 -21.87 0.42 -18.34
CA LEU A 54 -22.46 -0.20 -17.16
C LEU A 54 -21.42 -0.59 -16.09
N ALA A 55 -20.17 -0.12 -16.17
CA ALA A 55 -19.08 -0.55 -15.28
C ALA A 55 -19.46 -0.45 -13.80
N PHE A 56 -20.17 0.60 -13.40
CA PHE A 56 -20.60 0.77 -12.00
C PHE A 56 -21.60 -0.30 -11.53
N VAL A 57 -22.54 -0.69 -12.38
CA VAL A 57 -23.51 -1.76 -12.12
C VAL A 57 -22.81 -3.12 -12.12
N LEU A 58 -21.87 -3.34 -13.04
CA LEU A 58 -21.11 -4.59 -13.14
C LEU A 58 -20.17 -4.78 -11.95
N VAL A 59 -19.47 -3.73 -11.50
CA VAL A 59 -18.65 -3.74 -10.27
C VAL A 59 -19.52 -4.06 -9.06
N HIS A 60 -20.72 -3.47 -8.95
CA HIS A 60 -21.66 -3.78 -7.87
C HIS A 60 -22.04 -5.27 -7.88
N ALA A 61 -22.48 -5.80 -9.02
CA ALA A 61 -22.88 -7.20 -9.15
C ALA A 61 -21.74 -8.18 -8.85
N LEU A 62 -20.58 -7.96 -9.48
CA LEU A 62 -19.39 -8.79 -9.29
C LEU A 62 -18.84 -8.67 -7.87
N GLY A 63 -18.96 -7.48 -7.26
CA GLY A 63 -18.57 -7.22 -5.89
C GLY A 63 -19.30 -8.11 -4.88
N GLN A 64 -20.55 -8.47 -5.14
CA GLN A 64 -21.32 -9.37 -4.27
C GLN A 64 -20.97 -10.85 -4.44
N LEU A 65 -20.19 -11.21 -5.46
CA LEU A 65 -19.81 -12.58 -5.76
C LEU A 65 -18.38 -12.87 -5.25
N PRO A 66 -18.13 -14.09 -4.74
CA PRO A 66 -16.81 -14.43 -4.21
C PRO A 66 -15.75 -14.51 -5.31
N ASN A 67 -14.52 -14.11 -4.99
CA ASN A 67 -13.32 -14.23 -5.83
C ASN A 67 -13.38 -13.47 -7.18
N GLN A 68 -14.28 -12.50 -7.34
CA GLN A 68 -14.31 -11.70 -8.57
C GLN A 68 -13.27 -10.58 -8.55
N PHE A 69 -12.87 -10.13 -7.36
CA PHE A 69 -11.86 -9.09 -7.23
C PHE A 69 -10.51 -9.53 -7.79
N ILE A 70 -10.10 -10.79 -7.57
CA ILE A 70 -8.86 -11.31 -8.17
C ILE A 70 -8.92 -11.41 -9.69
N VAL A 71 -10.09 -11.69 -10.28
CA VAL A 71 -10.25 -11.67 -11.74
C VAL A 71 -10.02 -10.25 -12.26
N CYS A 72 -10.59 -9.26 -11.58
CA CYS A 72 -10.43 -7.86 -11.91
C CYS A 72 -8.97 -7.38 -11.79
N ALA A 73 -8.33 -7.67 -10.66
CA ALA A 73 -6.92 -7.36 -10.45
C ALA A 73 -6.01 -8.04 -11.48
N ARG A 74 -6.29 -9.29 -11.85
CA ARG A 74 -5.55 -10.01 -12.89
C ARG A 74 -5.70 -9.35 -14.26
N ARG A 75 -6.91 -8.89 -14.63
CA ARG A 75 -7.14 -8.17 -15.89
C ARG A 75 -6.33 -6.87 -15.92
N TYR A 76 -6.39 -6.07 -14.84
CA TYR A 76 -5.60 -4.84 -14.71
C TYR A 76 -4.10 -5.10 -14.84
N LEU A 77 -3.55 -6.03 -14.05
CA LEU A 77 -2.12 -6.26 -13.96
C LEU A 77 -1.49 -6.90 -15.22
N ASN A 78 -2.31 -7.48 -16.11
CA ASN A 78 -1.86 -8.06 -17.37
C ASN A 78 -2.18 -7.19 -18.60
N THR A 79 -2.93 -6.08 -18.42
CA THR A 79 -3.24 -5.17 -19.51
C THR A 79 -2.16 -4.07 -19.60
N PRO A 80 -1.61 -3.79 -20.79
CA PRO A 80 -0.64 -2.72 -20.97
C PRO A 80 -1.21 -1.37 -20.52
N ALA A 81 -0.32 -0.46 -20.08
CA ALA A 81 -0.66 0.83 -19.48
C ALA A 81 -1.10 1.88 -20.51
N THR A 82 -2.16 1.59 -21.27
CA THR A 82 -2.62 2.44 -22.39
C THR A 82 -3.99 3.07 -22.17
N SER A 83 -4.64 2.86 -21.02
CA SER A 83 -5.97 3.38 -20.70
C SER A 83 -5.94 4.26 -19.45
N GLU A 84 -6.45 5.49 -19.58
CA GLU A 84 -6.61 6.48 -18.50
C GLU A 84 -7.83 6.21 -17.60
N ASP A 85 -8.78 5.37 -18.04
CA ASP A 85 -9.98 5.02 -17.29
C ASP A 85 -10.14 3.49 -17.21
N ASP A 86 -9.41 2.88 -16.27
CA ASP A 86 -9.51 1.45 -15.97
C ASP A 86 -10.45 1.24 -14.78
N ALA A 87 -11.69 0.82 -15.04
CA ALA A 87 -12.66 0.57 -13.98
C ALA A 87 -12.24 -0.57 -13.03
N CYS A 88 -11.35 -1.49 -13.47
CA CYS A 88 -10.81 -2.49 -12.56
C CYS A 88 -9.82 -1.88 -11.57
N PHE A 89 -8.99 -0.94 -12.03
CA PHE A 89 -8.15 -0.16 -11.15
C PHE A 89 -8.98 0.66 -10.15
N ARG A 90 -10.05 1.33 -10.61
CA ARG A 90 -10.95 2.08 -9.72
C ARG A 90 -11.58 1.18 -8.66
N TRP A 91 -12.00 -0.03 -9.03
CA TRP A 91 -12.48 -0.99 -8.04
C TRP A 91 -11.36 -1.36 -7.03
N MET A 92 -10.13 -1.60 -7.48
CA MET A 92 -9.00 -1.82 -6.57
C MET A 92 -8.72 -0.64 -5.62
N GLN A 93 -9.04 0.60 -5.99
CA GLN A 93 -8.89 1.76 -5.09
C GLN A 93 -9.96 1.83 -4.00
N MET A 94 -11.12 1.21 -4.21
CA MET A 94 -12.27 1.28 -3.29
C MET A 94 -12.52 0.00 -2.49
N GLU A 95 -11.94 -1.13 -2.90
CA GLU A 95 -12.15 -2.42 -2.24
C GLU A 95 -11.50 -2.46 -0.85
N THR A 96 -12.30 -2.79 0.18
CA THR A 96 -11.87 -2.81 1.58
C THR A 96 -11.87 -4.21 2.20
N ARG A 97 -12.46 -5.19 1.53
CA ARG A 97 -12.62 -6.53 2.10
C ARG A 97 -11.30 -7.29 2.10
N HIS A 98 -10.80 -7.62 3.29
CA HIS A 98 -9.53 -8.31 3.47
C HIS A 98 -9.45 -9.65 2.72
N ALA A 99 -10.54 -10.43 2.71
CA ALA A 99 -10.59 -11.74 2.08
C ALA A 99 -10.30 -11.69 0.57
N GLU A 100 -10.82 -10.67 -0.11
CA GLU A 100 -10.61 -10.47 -1.55
C GLU A 100 -9.18 -10.02 -1.87
N TRP A 101 -8.54 -9.27 -0.96
CA TRP A 101 -7.16 -8.80 -1.13
C TRP A 101 -6.11 -9.90 -0.93
N ILE A 102 -6.36 -10.92 -0.11
CA ILE A 102 -5.40 -12.01 0.17
C ILE A 102 -4.77 -12.57 -1.11
N PRO A 103 -5.54 -13.07 -2.10
CA PRO A 103 -4.95 -13.68 -3.28
C PRO A 103 -4.34 -12.62 -4.23
N VAL A 104 -4.83 -11.37 -4.22
CA VAL A 104 -4.26 -10.26 -5.00
C VAL A 104 -2.87 -9.88 -4.48
N ILE A 105 -2.69 -9.77 -3.16
CA ILE A 105 -1.39 -9.47 -2.54
C ILE A 105 -0.35 -10.51 -2.93
N LYS A 106 -0.73 -11.80 -2.92
CA LYS A 106 0.15 -12.89 -3.37
C LYS A 106 0.59 -12.70 -4.82
N VAL A 107 -0.31 -12.31 -5.72
CA VAL A 107 0.01 -12.04 -7.13
C VAL A 107 0.93 -10.82 -7.26
N LEU A 108 0.67 -9.73 -6.52
CA LEU A 108 1.52 -8.54 -6.53
C LEU A 108 2.95 -8.89 -6.11
N PHE A 109 3.11 -9.62 -5.00
CA PHE A 109 4.42 -10.08 -4.51
C PHE A 109 5.08 -11.06 -5.47
N LEU A 110 4.33 -11.98 -6.08
CA LEU A 110 4.85 -12.87 -7.10
C LEU A 110 5.38 -12.06 -8.30
N PHE A 111 4.65 -11.05 -8.77
CA PHE A 111 5.08 -10.19 -9.87
C PHE A 111 6.34 -9.40 -9.49
N LEU A 112 6.38 -8.83 -8.29
CA LEU A 112 7.59 -8.19 -7.76
C LEU A 112 8.78 -9.16 -7.72
N SER A 113 8.60 -10.42 -7.32
CA SER A 113 9.71 -11.38 -7.28
C SER A 113 10.20 -11.82 -8.66
N MET A 114 9.30 -11.98 -9.63
CA MET A 114 9.60 -12.63 -10.92
C MET A 114 9.88 -11.64 -12.05
N ARG A 115 9.37 -10.40 -11.98
CA ARG A 115 9.42 -9.46 -13.11
C ARG A 115 10.52 -8.39 -12.93
N PRO A 116 11.17 -7.96 -14.02
CA PRO A 116 12.06 -6.79 -14.01
C PRO A 116 11.31 -5.50 -13.66
N ALA A 117 12.01 -4.55 -13.03
CA ALA A 117 11.45 -3.28 -12.57
C ALA A 117 10.71 -2.49 -13.67
N GLN A 118 11.21 -2.53 -14.90
CA GLN A 118 10.64 -1.80 -16.05
C GLN A 118 9.23 -2.30 -16.43
N THR A 119 8.87 -3.53 -16.03
CA THR A 119 7.58 -4.17 -16.36
C THR A 119 6.59 -4.11 -15.20
N LEU A 120 6.94 -3.44 -14.10
CA LEU A 120 6.13 -3.36 -12.88
C LEU A 120 5.21 -2.14 -12.83
N GLY A 121 5.10 -1.32 -13.89
CA GLY A 121 4.33 -0.06 -13.86
C GLY A 121 2.92 -0.17 -13.26
N ARG A 122 2.15 -1.20 -13.63
CA ARG A 122 0.81 -1.48 -13.05
C ARG A 122 0.87 -1.88 -11.57
N VAL A 123 1.87 -2.67 -11.17
CA VAL A 123 2.07 -3.03 -9.75
C VAL A 123 2.44 -1.80 -8.93
N VAL A 124 3.31 -0.94 -9.45
CA VAL A 124 3.70 0.33 -8.82
C VAL A 124 2.48 1.24 -8.65
N ALA A 125 1.62 1.34 -9.67
CA ALA A 125 0.39 2.12 -9.58
C ALA A 125 -0.55 1.60 -8.47
N VAL A 126 -0.65 0.29 -8.25
CA VAL A 126 -1.40 -0.27 -7.11
C VAL A 126 -0.80 0.19 -5.78
N PHE A 127 0.52 0.11 -5.64
CA PHE A 127 1.20 0.54 -4.40
C PHE A 127 1.01 2.03 -4.14
N GLN A 128 1.01 2.87 -5.18
CA GLN A 128 0.90 4.31 -5.05
C GLN A 128 -0.54 4.78 -4.82
N HIS A 129 -1.53 4.14 -5.44
CA HIS A 129 -2.90 4.69 -5.51
C HIS A 129 -3.98 3.81 -4.86
N CYS A 130 -3.70 2.56 -4.49
CA CYS A 130 -4.66 1.72 -3.77
C CYS A 130 -4.36 1.75 -2.27
N PRO A 131 -5.36 2.05 -1.42
CA PRO A 131 -5.22 1.95 0.03
C PRO A 131 -4.72 0.57 0.45
N CYS A 132 -3.70 0.54 1.31
CA CYS A 132 -3.18 -0.71 1.81
C CYS A 132 -4.10 -1.27 2.90
N VAL A 133 -4.62 -2.49 2.70
CA VAL A 133 -5.27 -3.25 3.77
C VAL A 133 -4.22 -3.72 4.80
N PRO A 134 -4.57 -3.85 6.09
CA PRO A 134 -3.62 -4.24 7.14
C PRO A 134 -3.25 -5.73 7.07
N PHE A 135 -2.66 -6.17 5.97
CA PHE A 135 -2.46 -7.60 5.67
C PHE A 135 -1.49 -8.30 6.61
N SER A 136 -0.63 -7.58 7.33
CA SER A 136 0.21 -8.16 8.38
C SER A 136 -0.59 -8.77 9.55
N SER A 137 -1.89 -8.43 9.68
CA SER A 137 -2.79 -8.95 10.72
C SER A 137 -3.49 -10.26 10.35
N PHE A 138 -3.57 -10.61 9.07
CA PHE A 138 -4.34 -11.79 8.62
C PHE A 138 -3.61 -12.68 7.60
N LEU A 139 -2.52 -12.21 7.00
CA LEU A 139 -1.72 -12.99 6.06
C LEU A 139 -0.56 -13.65 6.81
N VAL A 140 -0.23 -14.90 6.46
CA VAL A 140 0.94 -15.60 7.00
C VAL A 140 2.01 -15.71 5.91
N VAL A 141 3.28 -15.46 6.26
CA VAL A 141 4.40 -15.50 5.29
C VAL A 141 4.44 -16.82 4.50
N LYS A 142 4.21 -17.96 5.16
CA LYS A 142 4.21 -19.29 4.52
C LYS A 142 3.20 -19.40 3.36
N ASP A 143 2.11 -18.63 3.43
CA ASP A 143 1.03 -18.66 2.42
C ASP A 143 1.36 -17.82 1.19
N LEU A 144 2.50 -17.12 1.19
CA LEU A 144 3.04 -16.44 0.02
C LEU A 144 3.71 -17.41 -0.96
N TYR A 145 4.12 -18.60 -0.49
CA TYR A 145 4.83 -19.62 -1.30
C TYR A 145 6.11 -19.09 -1.96
N LEU A 146 6.83 -18.20 -1.26
CA LEU A 146 8.09 -17.62 -1.70
C LEU A 146 9.21 -18.03 -0.75
N ASN A 147 10.38 -18.32 -1.31
CA ASN A 147 11.57 -18.59 -0.50
C ASN A 147 12.19 -17.28 0.02
N THR A 148 13.13 -17.42 0.96
CA THR A 148 13.84 -16.29 1.59
C THR A 148 14.46 -15.32 0.58
N GLU A 149 15.10 -15.85 -0.47
CA GLU A 149 15.73 -15.04 -1.52
C GLU A 149 14.70 -14.18 -2.27
N LYS A 150 13.57 -14.77 -2.69
CA LYS A 150 12.50 -14.04 -3.38
C LYS A 150 11.85 -13.01 -2.47
N LEU A 151 11.64 -13.34 -1.19
CA LEU A 151 11.10 -12.39 -0.20
C LEU A 151 12.05 -11.20 0.00
N ALA A 152 13.36 -11.43 0.08
CA ALA A 152 14.35 -10.36 0.20
C ALA A 152 14.36 -9.48 -1.06
N ASN A 153 14.29 -10.07 -2.25
CA ASN A 153 14.20 -9.32 -3.51
C ASN A 153 12.92 -8.46 -3.58
N ILE A 154 11.77 -8.97 -3.13
CA ILE A 154 10.55 -8.18 -3.03
C ILE A 154 10.75 -7.00 -2.07
N LEU A 155 11.29 -7.25 -0.89
CA LEU A 155 11.54 -6.23 0.11
C LEU A 155 12.43 -5.10 -0.45
N ILE A 156 13.54 -5.46 -1.10
CA ILE A 156 14.46 -4.52 -1.75
C ILE A 156 13.74 -3.73 -2.85
N LYS A 157 12.98 -4.39 -3.73
CA LYS A 157 12.22 -3.72 -4.79
C LYS A 157 11.19 -2.74 -4.22
N CYS A 158 10.48 -3.12 -3.16
CA CYS A 158 9.53 -2.23 -2.48
C CYS A 158 10.24 -1.01 -1.88
N GLY A 159 11.42 -1.19 -1.26
CA GLY A 159 12.21 -0.07 -0.73
C GLY A 159 12.72 0.91 -1.78
N ARG A 160 12.86 0.47 -3.04
CA ARG A 160 13.26 1.30 -4.19
C ARG A 160 12.10 1.98 -4.89
N LEU A 161 10.85 1.66 -4.53
CA LEU A 161 9.69 2.40 -5.07
C LEU A 161 9.68 3.81 -4.48
N PRO A 162 9.19 4.83 -5.23
CA PRO A 162 8.97 6.15 -4.67
C PRO A 162 7.94 6.09 -3.53
N MET A 163 8.30 6.61 -2.34
CA MET A 163 7.46 6.63 -1.14
C MET A 163 6.33 7.67 -1.21
N VAL A 164 5.60 7.66 -2.32
CA VAL A 164 4.44 8.53 -2.61
C VAL A 164 3.13 7.76 -2.43
N GLY A 165 2.06 8.49 -2.15
CA GLY A 165 0.72 7.93 -1.98
C GLY A 165 0.69 6.83 -0.92
N HIS A 166 0.19 5.64 -1.28
CA HIS A 166 0.08 4.51 -0.35
C HIS A 166 1.33 3.62 -0.27
N THR A 167 2.42 3.94 -0.99
CA THR A 167 3.59 3.05 -1.12
C THR A 167 4.23 2.75 0.24
N CYS A 168 4.34 3.77 1.10
CA CYS A 168 4.89 3.61 2.46
C CYS A 168 4.03 2.68 3.32
N ALA A 169 2.70 2.73 3.18
CA ALA A 169 1.78 1.86 3.90
C ALA A 169 1.94 0.40 3.47
N TRP A 170 2.08 0.16 2.16
CA TRP A 170 2.37 -1.17 1.60
C TRP A 170 3.70 -1.74 2.11
N LEU A 171 4.77 -0.95 2.08
CA LEU A 171 6.07 -1.37 2.59
C LEU A 171 6.04 -1.60 4.11
N LYS A 172 5.38 -0.72 4.88
CA LYS A 172 5.17 -0.90 6.32
C LYS A 172 4.47 -2.23 6.62
N GLN A 173 3.39 -2.55 5.92
CA GLN A 173 2.68 -3.82 6.10
C GLN A 173 3.55 -5.04 5.72
N LEU A 174 4.40 -4.93 4.69
CA LEU A 174 5.35 -5.98 4.35
C LEU A 174 6.40 -6.19 5.45
N LEU A 175 6.97 -5.11 5.99
CA LEU A 175 7.92 -5.17 7.11
C LEU A 175 7.29 -5.83 8.34
N LEU A 176 6.08 -5.40 8.72
CA LEU A 176 5.35 -5.98 9.85
C LEU A 176 5.04 -7.46 9.62
N LEU A 177 4.62 -7.85 8.41
CA LEU A 177 4.39 -9.25 8.06
C LEU A 177 5.66 -10.10 8.23
N LEU A 178 6.82 -9.58 7.82
CA LEU A 178 8.10 -10.28 7.96
C LEU A 178 8.54 -10.39 9.42
N VAL A 179 8.31 -9.35 10.23
CA VAL A 179 8.58 -9.38 11.69
C VAL A 179 7.67 -10.38 12.40
N HIS A 180 6.36 -10.33 12.16
CA HIS A 180 5.40 -11.30 12.73
C HIS A 180 5.70 -12.74 12.31
N GLY A 181 6.24 -12.93 11.10
CA GLY A 181 6.68 -14.22 10.60
C GLY A 181 8.10 -14.62 10.99
N GLU A 182 8.77 -13.86 11.87
CA GLU A 182 10.16 -14.07 12.31
C GLU A 182 11.16 -14.27 11.15
N GLN A 183 10.96 -13.56 10.03
CA GLN A 183 11.77 -13.67 8.82
C GLN A 183 13.07 -12.86 8.92
N TRP A 184 13.82 -13.03 10.01
CA TRP A 184 15.07 -12.31 10.27
C TRP A 184 16.09 -12.40 9.13
N PRO A 185 16.30 -13.57 8.46
CA PRO A 185 17.22 -13.62 7.32
C PRO A 185 16.80 -12.71 6.16
N VAL A 186 15.49 -12.58 5.91
CA VAL A 186 14.96 -11.68 4.87
C VAL A 186 15.21 -10.23 5.26
N LEU A 187 14.89 -9.87 6.51
CA LEU A 187 15.05 -8.52 7.04
C LEU A 187 16.53 -8.10 7.07
N LEU A 188 17.45 -8.99 7.41
CA LEU A 188 18.89 -8.70 7.39
C LEU A 188 19.42 -8.57 5.95
N THR A 189 18.97 -9.42 5.03
CA THR A 189 19.46 -9.39 3.64
C THR A 189 18.95 -8.17 2.89
N GLY A 190 17.66 -7.82 3.04
CA GLY A 190 17.05 -6.72 2.29
C GLY A 190 16.90 -5.42 3.07
N GLY A 191 16.89 -5.45 4.39
CA GLY A 191 16.57 -4.29 5.24
C GLY A 191 17.58 -3.16 5.11
N ASN A 192 18.88 -3.46 4.99
CA ASN A 192 19.92 -2.44 4.80
C ASN A 192 19.71 -1.66 3.49
N ASP A 193 19.43 -2.36 2.39
CA ASP A 193 19.08 -1.75 1.11
C ASP A 193 17.83 -0.87 1.23
N VAL A 194 16.80 -1.34 1.96
CA VAL A 194 15.58 -0.55 2.19
C VAL A 194 15.89 0.70 3.00
N ILE A 195 16.65 0.61 4.10
CA ILE A 195 17.01 1.78 4.93
C ILE A 195 17.73 2.83 4.09
N LEU A 196 18.73 2.42 3.32
CA LEU A 196 19.49 3.33 2.45
C LEU A 196 18.60 3.94 1.36
N SER A 197 17.86 3.10 0.62
CA SER A 197 17.00 3.56 -0.49
C SER A 197 15.89 4.49 -0.02
N VAL A 198 15.31 4.22 1.15
CA VAL A 198 14.26 5.06 1.74
C VAL A 198 14.86 6.33 2.35
N ALA A 199 16.02 6.25 2.98
CA ALA A 199 16.69 7.43 3.50
C ALA A 199 17.04 8.39 2.36
N GLU A 200 17.60 7.92 1.24
CA GLU A 200 17.86 8.75 0.05
C GLU A 200 16.63 9.54 -0.44
N GLN A 201 15.44 8.94 -0.35
CA GLN A 201 14.19 9.59 -0.72
C GLN A 201 13.79 10.74 0.22
N LEU A 202 14.33 10.82 1.44
CA LEU A 202 14.12 11.99 2.31
C LEU A 202 14.54 13.32 1.66
N GLN A 203 15.39 13.30 0.64
CA GLN A 203 15.82 14.52 -0.06
C GLN A 203 14.71 15.17 -0.92
N SER A 204 13.61 14.46 -1.18
CA SER A 204 12.51 14.96 -2.02
C SER A 204 11.26 15.30 -1.19
N ALA A 205 10.68 16.48 -1.45
CA ALA A 205 9.45 16.93 -0.80
C ALA A 205 8.25 15.99 -1.01
N ASP A 206 8.21 15.28 -2.14
CA ASP A 206 7.10 14.38 -2.48
C ASP A 206 7.14 13.05 -1.72
N THR A 207 8.34 12.66 -1.26
CA THR A 207 8.59 11.32 -0.69
C THR A 207 9.04 11.36 0.76
N VAL A 208 9.41 12.52 1.30
CA VAL A 208 9.88 12.70 2.67
C VAL A 208 8.90 12.14 3.69
N HIS A 209 7.60 12.42 3.58
CA HIS A 209 6.60 11.93 4.54
C HIS A 209 6.55 10.39 4.55
N GLY A 210 6.38 9.76 3.39
CA GLY A 210 6.33 8.31 3.28
C GLY A 210 7.64 7.64 3.71
N SER A 211 8.77 8.30 3.47
CA SER A 211 10.09 7.81 3.88
C SER A 211 10.26 7.84 5.40
N LEU A 212 9.82 8.92 6.06
CA LEU A 212 9.81 8.99 7.53
C LEU A 212 8.97 7.87 8.14
N VAL A 213 7.79 7.56 7.56
CA VAL A 213 6.91 6.47 8.04
C VAL A 213 7.60 5.11 8.02
N VAL A 214 8.32 4.81 6.94
CA VAL A 214 9.02 3.53 6.80
C VAL A 214 10.24 3.48 7.72
N LEU A 215 11.03 4.55 7.79
CA LEU A 215 12.20 4.61 8.67
C LEU A 215 11.82 4.55 10.14
N GLU A 216 10.72 5.17 10.55
CA GLU A 216 10.17 5.01 11.89
C GLU A 216 9.84 3.55 12.18
N THR A 217 9.12 2.89 11.26
CA THR A 217 8.75 1.48 11.38
C THR A 217 9.99 0.60 11.59
N ILE A 218 11.08 0.90 10.88
CA ILE A 218 12.34 0.17 10.99
C ILE A 218 13.06 0.54 12.30
N PHE A 219 13.40 1.80 12.51
CA PHE A 219 14.24 2.22 13.66
C PHE A 219 13.57 1.96 15.01
N LEU A 220 12.27 2.19 15.13
CA LEU A 220 11.53 1.87 16.36
C LEU A 220 11.21 0.38 16.47
N GLY A 221 11.18 -0.35 15.35
CA GLY A 221 11.05 -1.81 15.36
C GLY A 221 12.33 -2.54 15.79
N PHE A 222 13.51 -1.94 15.57
CA PHE A 222 14.82 -2.49 15.93
C PHE A 222 15.42 -1.89 17.21
N GLN A 223 14.58 -1.46 18.18
CA GLN A 223 15.08 -0.90 19.45
C GLN A 223 16.06 -1.83 20.18
N GLU A 224 15.85 -3.14 20.10
CA GLU A 224 16.72 -4.15 20.71
C GLU A 224 18.08 -4.28 20.03
N ASN A 225 18.24 -3.75 18.81
CA ASN A 225 19.47 -3.77 18.04
C ASN A 225 19.83 -2.35 17.56
N ALA A 226 20.28 -1.54 18.52
CA ALA A 226 20.69 -0.16 18.27
C ALA A 226 21.80 -0.04 17.21
N ASP A 227 22.64 -1.07 17.03
CA ASP A 227 23.76 -1.05 16.08
C ASP A 227 23.31 -0.75 14.65
N VAL A 228 22.15 -1.28 14.24
CA VAL A 228 21.57 -0.99 12.91
C VAL A 228 21.25 0.49 12.79
N PHE A 229 20.52 1.05 13.76
CA PHE A 229 20.19 2.47 13.75
C PHE A 229 21.45 3.34 13.79
N LEU A 230 22.41 3.02 14.66
CA LEU A 230 23.65 3.76 14.80
C LEU A 230 24.50 3.75 13.53
N ALA A 231 24.56 2.63 12.81
CA ALA A 231 25.29 2.51 11.56
C ALA A 231 24.70 3.42 10.46
N PHE A 232 23.38 3.58 10.41
CA PHE A 232 22.69 4.41 9.42
C PHE A 232 22.38 5.83 9.89
N PHE A 233 22.57 6.13 11.18
CA PHE A 233 22.24 7.43 11.77
C PHE A 233 22.89 8.63 11.04
N PRO A 234 24.19 8.61 10.69
CA PRO A 234 24.80 9.72 9.94
C PRO A 234 24.08 9.96 8.60
N HIS A 235 23.76 8.88 7.88
CA HIS A 235 23.09 8.94 6.58
C HIS A 235 21.67 9.51 6.69
N PHE A 236 20.93 9.11 7.73
CA PHE A 236 19.63 9.68 8.07
C PHE A 236 19.71 11.16 8.43
N TYR A 237 20.62 11.50 9.36
CA TYR A 237 20.80 12.86 9.87
C TYR A 237 21.07 13.86 8.75
N ASP A 238 22.01 13.53 7.84
CA ASP A 238 22.41 14.42 6.75
C ASP A 238 21.26 14.75 5.78
N ARG A 239 20.23 13.89 5.72
CA ARG A 239 19.08 14.04 4.82
C ARG A 239 17.88 14.70 5.48
N VAL A 240 17.77 14.58 6.81
CA VAL A 240 16.75 15.27 7.60
C VAL A 240 17.16 16.70 7.93
N ALA A 241 18.44 16.94 8.24
CA ALA A 241 18.93 18.25 8.69
C ALA A 241 18.54 19.41 7.75
N PRO A 242 18.63 19.30 6.40
CA PRO A 242 18.26 20.39 5.50
C PRO A 242 16.81 20.88 5.66
N TRP A 243 15.89 19.98 6.04
CA TRP A 243 14.47 20.30 6.21
C TRP A 243 14.18 21.13 7.46
N VAL A 244 15.09 21.11 8.44
CA VAL A 244 14.93 21.86 9.69
C VAL A 244 15.85 23.08 9.77
N THR A 245 16.94 23.12 9.00
CA THR A 245 17.90 24.24 8.99
C THR A 245 17.57 25.32 7.95
N THR A 246 16.89 24.95 6.86
CA THR A 246 16.39 25.87 5.81
C THR A 246 14.96 26.29 6.21
N PRO A 247 14.40 27.45 5.81
CA PRO A 247 13.11 27.90 6.34
C PRO A 247 12.07 26.77 6.30
N PRO A 248 11.55 26.33 7.46
CA PRO A 248 10.74 25.11 7.58
C PRO A 248 9.41 25.16 6.80
N SER A 249 9.08 26.31 6.22
CA SER A 249 7.94 26.51 5.31
C SER A 249 7.97 25.67 4.03
N ALA A 250 9.06 24.95 3.76
CA ALA A 250 9.17 24.07 2.59
C ALA A 250 8.38 22.75 2.73
N LEU A 251 8.08 22.31 3.95
CA LEU A 251 7.35 21.06 4.19
C LEU A 251 5.87 21.31 4.51
N PRO A 252 4.96 20.41 4.08
CA PRO A 252 3.58 20.40 4.56
C PRO A 252 3.52 20.28 6.09
N HIS A 253 2.52 20.93 6.68
CA HIS A 253 2.34 20.97 8.14
C HIS A 253 2.29 19.57 8.77
N SER A 254 1.53 18.64 8.17
CA SER A 254 1.42 17.25 8.63
C SER A 254 2.77 16.52 8.64
N THR A 255 3.63 16.77 7.66
CA THR A 255 4.97 16.20 7.59
C THR A 255 5.88 16.77 8.68
N LEU A 256 5.78 18.06 8.99
CA LEU A 256 6.54 18.68 10.08
C LEU A 256 6.15 18.15 11.45
N VAL A 257 4.84 18.00 11.72
CA VAL A 257 4.35 17.37 12.96
C VAL A 257 4.91 15.96 13.07
N TYR A 258 4.79 15.17 12.01
CA TYR A 258 5.28 13.79 11.98
C TYR A 258 6.79 13.70 12.21
N LEU A 259 7.58 14.57 11.57
CA LEU A 259 9.02 14.64 11.78
C LEU A 259 9.35 14.97 13.24
N HIS A 260 8.62 15.91 13.84
CA HIS A 260 8.83 16.27 15.24
C HIS A 260 8.55 15.08 16.17
N GLU A 261 7.41 14.40 16.01
CA GLU A 261 7.05 13.21 16.77
C GLU A 261 8.08 12.10 16.60
N PHE A 262 8.52 11.86 15.36
CA PHE A 262 9.52 10.84 15.08
C PHE A 262 10.87 11.13 15.75
N LEU A 263 11.37 12.36 15.68
CA LEU A 263 12.62 12.73 16.36
C LEU A 263 12.52 12.56 17.89
N GLN A 264 11.36 12.86 18.48
CA GLN A 264 11.11 12.59 19.90
C GLN A 264 11.05 11.08 20.20
N GLY A 265 10.42 10.29 19.33
CA GLY A 265 10.43 8.83 19.40
C GLY A 265 11.85 8.27 19.39
N LEU A 266 12.73 8.77 18.52
CA LEU A 266 14.14 8.38 18.48
C LEU A 266 14.91 8.81 19.74
N LEU A 267 14.64 10.00 20.27
CA LEU A 267 15.23 10.44 21.54
C LEU A 267 14.83 9.53 22.71
N PHE A 268 13.58 9.07 22.72
CA PHE A 268 13.09 8.13 23.73
C PHE A 268 13.67 6.72 23.55
N ALA A 269 13.76 6.25 22.30
CA ALA A 269 14.23 4.91 21.97
C ALA A 269 15.74 4.69 22.21
N PHE A 270 16.56 5.75 22.05
CA PHE A 270 18.02 5.64 22.11
C PHE A 270 18.67 6.51 23.21
N PRO A 271 18.28 6.39 24.49
CA PRO A 271 18.75 7.26 25.57
C PRO A 271 20.24 7.05 25.90
N GLY A 272 20.77 5.85 25.65
CA GLY A 272 22.15 5.47 25.95
C GLY A 272 23.22 5.96 24.96
N HIS A 273 22.86 6.77 23.96
CA HIS A 273 23.77 7.20 22.88
C HIS A 273 23.95 8.73 22.86
N PRO A 274 24.91 9.29 23.65
CA PRO A 274 25.03 10.75 23.83
C PRO A 274 25.22 11.54 22.54
N PHE A 275 25.98 10.98 21.57
CA PHE A 275 26.20 11.64 20.28
C PHE A 275 24.92 11.77 19.46
N VAL A 276 24.15 10.68 19.36
CA VAL A 276 22.84 10.66 18.71
C VAL A 276 21.88 11.62 19.42
N GLN A 277 21.81 11.54 20.75
CA GLN A 277 20.97 12.40 21.58
C GLN A 277 21.25 13.90 21.33
N ALA A 278 22.53 14.29 21.29
CA ALA A 278 22.92 15.67 21.03
C ALA A 278 22.46 16.15 19.64
N LYS A 279 22.66 15.31 18.62
CA LYS A 279 22.27 15.60 17.24
C LYS A 279 20.74 15.70 17.07
N LEU A 280 20.00 14.75 17.62
CA LEU A 280 18.54 14.75 17.59
C LEU A 280 17.95 15.95 18.35
N ARG A 281 18.45 16.26 19.55
CA ARG A 281 18.02 17.44 20.32
C ARG A 281 18.27 18.72 19.54
N HIS A 282 19.42 18.83 18.86
CA HIS A 282 19.70 19.97 18.00
C HIS A 282 18.66 20.12 16.88
N LEU A 283 18.29 19.04 16.18
CA LEU A 283 17.23 19.09 15.17
C LEU A 283 15.89 19.53 15.77
N CYS A 284 15.52 19.02 16.94
CA CYS A 284 14.28 19.42 17.63
C CYS A 284 14.27 20.92 18.00
N THR A 285 15.41 21.52 18.36
CA THR A 285 15.47 22.97 18.67
C THR A 285 15.26 23.87 17.45
N LEU A 286 15.44 23.33 16.24
CA LEU A 286 15.27 24.07 14.99
C LEU A 286 13.85 23.94 14.42
N LEU A 287 13.09 22.94 14.88
CA LEU A 287 11.69 22.77 14.51
C LEU A 287 10.80 23.81 15.23
N PRO A 288 9.69 24.22 14.61
CA PRO A 288 8.67 24.99 15.31
C PRO A 288 8.19 24.19 16.55
N PRO A 289 7.79 24.85 17.66
CA PRO A 289 7.26 24.14 18.81
C PRO A 289 5.92 23.48 18.49
N LEU A 290 5.68 22.25 18.96
CA LEU A 290 4.42 21.51 18.73
C LEU A 290 3.15 22.31 19.07
N SER A 291 3.22 23.21 20.05
CA SER A 291 2.11 24.08 20.45
C SER A 291 1.72 25.14 19.40
N THR A 292 2.55 25.35 18.38
CA THR A 292 2.24 26.22 17.22
C THR A 292 1.56 25.47 16.09
N PHE A 293 1.48 24.13 16.20
CA PHE A 293 0.70 23.31 15.31
C PHE A 293 -0.67 23.19 15.95
N ASP A 294 -1.62 23.99 15.46
CA ASP A 294 -3.03 23.82 15.82
C ASP A 294 -3.38 22.36 15.49
N VAL A 295 -3.47 21.52 16.52
CA VAL A 295 -4.15 20.23 16.43
C VAL A 295 -5.63 20.58 16.35
N GLY A 296 -6.04 21.08 15.18
CA GLY A 296 -7.43 21.30 14.83
C GLY A 296 -8.15 19.99 15.11
N THR A 297 -9.07 20.05 16.06
CA THR A 297 -10.04 19.01 16.34
C THR A 297 -10.52 18.41 15.04
N VAL A 298 -10.17 17.13 14.82
CA VAL A 298 -10.74 16.30 13.77
C VAL A 298 -12.27 16.39 13.89
N GLN A 299 -12.90 16.99 12.88
CA GLN A 299 -14.31 16.75 12.55
C GLN A 299 -14.35 15.84 11.32
#